data_AF-A0A7K9IT71-F1
#
_entry.id   AF-A0A7K9IT71-F1
#
_cell.length_a   1.000
_cell.length_b   1.000
_cell.length_c   1.000
_cell.angle_alpha   90.00
_cell.angle_beta   90.00
_cell.angle_gamma   90.00
#
_symmetry.space_group_name_H-M   'P 1'
#
loop_
_entity.id
_entity.type
_entity.pdbx_description
1 polymer ?
#
loop_
_entity_poly.entity_id
_entity_poly.type
_entity_poly.pdbx_seq_one_letter_code
_entity_poly.pdbx_strand_id
1 'polypeptide(L)'
;MGRSSKDKRDIYYRLAKEGGWRARSAFKLLQLDQRFQLFQGVRRAVDLCAAPGSWSQVLSRHLRTGLHDLDEYIQAQLLLAALNITTHVLKKGGTFVAKIFRGKDVTLLYSQLRLFFPDVTCAKPRSSRNSSIEAFVVCRGYSPPEGFVPTMDNPLLDPDAGLALSQLSGPSRVIVPFVACGDLSAYDPDRTYPLQVLG
;
A
#
# COMPACT_ATOMS: atom_id res chain seq x y z
N MET A 1 22.64 -32.70 13.82
CA MET A 1 22.74 -31.91 12.57
C MET A 1 22.01 -30.59 12.78
N GLY A 2 22.66 -29.44 12.56
CA GLY A 2 22.00 -28.14 12.66
C GLY A 2 21.07 -27.89 11.47
N ARG A 3 19.81 -27.52 11.72
CA ARG A 3 18.89 -27.10 10.65
C ARG A 3 19.50 -25.93 9.89
N SER A 4 19.54 -26.04 8.57
CA SER A 4 20.15 -25.02 7.70
C SER A 4 19.48 -23.67 7.92
N SER A 5 20.22 -22.56 7.79
CA SER A 5 19.60 -21.22 7.81
C SER A 5 18.54 -21.06 6.71
N LYS A 6 18.58 -21.90 5.67
CA LYS A 6 17.56 -21.99 4.62
C LYS A 6 16.19 -22.44 5.14
N ASP A 7 16.12 -23.35 6.11
CA ASP A 7 14.86 -23.90 6.67
C ASP A 7 14.05 -22.85 7.44
N LYS A 8 14.73 -21.90 8.11
CA LYS A 8 14.09 -20.84 8.90
C LYS A 8 13.53 -19.70 8.05
N ARG A 9 13.63 -19.77 6.71
CA ARG A 9 13.19 -18.68 5.82
C ARG A 9 11.73 -18.82 5.44
N ASP A 10 11.03 -17.72 5.66
CA ASP A 10 9.61 -17.52 5.39
C ASP A 10 9.22 -18.00 3.99
N ILE A 11 8.06 -18.66 3.89
CA ILE A 11 7.58 -19.23 2.63
C ILE A 11 7.38 -18.19 1.54
N TYR A 12 6.89 -16.99 1.86
CA TYR A 12 6.76 -15.91 0.89
C TYR A 12 8.11 -15.34 0.45
N TYR A 13 9.19 -15.54 1.23
CA TYR A 13 10.55 -15.23 0.78
C TYR A 13 11.08 -16.30 -0.20
N ARG A 14 10.77 -17.59 0.02
CA ARG A 14 11.12 -18.68 -0.92
C ARG A 14 10.40 -18.51 -2.26
N LEU A 15 9.07 -18.42 -2.22
CA LEU A 15 8.22 -18.16 -3.39
C LEU A 15 8.62 -16.87 -4.13
N ALA A 16 9.16 -15.86 -3.42
CA ALA A 16 9.67 -14.65 -4.06
C ALA A 16 10.91 -14.95 -4.92
N LYS A 17 11.86 -15.73 -4.40
CA LYS A 17 13.08 -16.08 -5.15
C LYS A 17 12.78 -17.03 -6.30
N GLU A 18 11.88 -18.00 -6.10
CA GLU A 18 11.40 -18.91 -7.15
C GLU A 18 10.66 -18.13 -8.27
N GLY A 19 9.81 -17.16 -7.94
CA GLY A 19 9.11 -16.30 -8.91
C GLY A 19 9.92 -15.14 -9.51
N GLY A 20 11.24 -15.08 -9.25
CA GLY A 20 12.12 -14.01 -9.74
C GLY A 20 11.81 -12.61 -9.19
N TRP A 21 11.18 -12.52 -8.02
CA TRP A 21 10.85 -11.28 -7.32
C TRP A 21 12.01 -10.85 -6.42
N ARG A 22 12.34 -9.55 -6.41
CA ARG A 22 13.42 -9.00 -5.58
C ARG A 22 13.16 -9.25 -4.08
N ALA A 23 11.92 -9.01 -3.62
CA ALA A 23 11.46 -9.29 -2.26
C ALA A 23 10.02 -9.81 -2.19
N ARG A 24 9.68 -10.45 -1.06
CA ARG A 24 8.35 -11.00 -0.73
C ARG A 24 7.21 -9.98 -0.69
N SER A 25 7.50 -8.69 -0.68
CA SER A 25 6.49 -7.62 -0.71
C SER A 25 5.67 -7.64 -2.00
N ALA A 26 6.17 -8.22 -3.09
CA ALA A 26 5.42 -8.46 -4.32
C ALA A 26 4.08 -9.16 -4.06
N PHE A 27 4.06 -10.20 -3.21
CA PHE A 27 2.82 -10.93 -2.87
C PHE A 27 1.78 -10.07 -2.16
N LYS A 28 2.19 -9.00 -1.46
CA LYS A 28 1.25 -8.08 -0.81
C LYS A 28 0.47 -7.31 -1.87
N LEU A 29 1.14 -6.77 -2.88
CA LEU A 29 0.50 -6.05 -3.97
C LEU A 29 -0.37 -6.97 -4.83
N LEU A 30 0.12 -8.18 -5.15
CA LEU A 30 -0.66 -9.18 -5.89
C LEU A 30 -1.96 -9.57 -5.15
N GLN A 31 -1.90 -9.76 -3.82
CA GLN A 31 -3.09 -10.07 -3.01
C GLN A 31 -4.04 -8.89 -2.86
N LEU A 32 -3.54 -7.64 -2.88
CA LEU A 32 -4.37 -6.44 -2.94
C LEU A 32 -5.06 -6.32 -4.30
N ASP A 33 -4.34 -6.53 -5.41
CA ASP A 33 -4.91 -6.51 -6.75
C ASP A 33 -6.00 -7.57 -6.92
N GLN A 34 -5.76 -8.81 -6.48
CA GLN A 34 -6.77 -9.88 -6.45
C GLN A 34 -8.07 -9.49 -5.71
N ARG A 35 -8.00 -8.60 -4.70
CA ARG A 35 -9.16 -8.19 -3.91
C ARG A 35 -9.83 -6.91 -4.43
N PHE A 36 -9.06 -5.96 -4.96
CA PHE A 36 -9.53 -4.61 -5.30
C PHE A 36 -9.48 -4.28 -6.80
N GLN A 37 -8.99 -5.22 -7.63
CA GLN A 37 -8.83 -5.09 -9.09
C GLN A 37 -8.02 -3.84 -9.47
N LEU A 38 -6.93 -3.61 -8.72
CA LEU A 38 -6.12 -2.39 -8.77
C LEU A 38 -5.55 -2.10 -10.16
N PHE A 39 -5.26 -3.11 -10.96
CA PHE A 39 -4.67 -2.96 -12.29
C PHE A 39 -5.71 -2.85 -13.43
N GLN A 40 -7.00 -3.05 -13.14
CA GLN A 40 -8.04 -3.05 -14.17
C GLN A 40 -8.21 -1.66 -14.79
N GLY A 41 -7.93 -1.54 -16.09
CA GLY A 41 -8.03 -0.28 -16.84
C GLY A 41 -6.92 0.75 -16.51
N VAL A 42 -5.91 0.38 -15.72
CA VAL A 42 -4.79 1.25 -15.38
C VAL A 42 -3.78 1.30 -16.54
N ARG A 43 -3.34 2.51 -16.90
CA ARG A 43 -2.34 2.77 -17.96
C ARG A 43 -1.03 3.37 -17.44
N ARG A 44 -1.03 3.91 -16.22
CA ARG A 44 0.11 4.54 -15.56
C ARG A 44 -0.01 4.29 -14.07
N ALA A 45 1.10 4.00 -13.41
CA ALA A 45 1.21 3.87 -11.97
C ALA A 45 2.53 4.50 -11.52
N VAL A 46 2.60 4.93 -10.26
CA VAL A 46 3.80 5.49 -9.63
C VAL A 46 4.07 4.66 -8.37
N ASP A 47 5.28 4.13 -8.23
CA ASP A 47 5.68 3.29 -7.08
C ASP A 47 6.58 4.09 -6.13
N LEU A 48 5.96 4.92 -5.28
CA LEU A 48 6.72 5.72 -4.31
C LEU A 48 7.30 4.80 -3.23
N CYS A 49 8.57 5.00 -2.89
CA CYS A 49 9.36 4.08 -2.05
C CYS A 49 9.63 2.70 -2.66
N ALA A 50 9.76 2.62 -3.99
CA ALA A 50 9.93 1.36 -4.73
C ALA A 50 10.95 0.38 -4.11
N ALA A 51 12.10 0.85 -3.61
CA ALA A 51 13.22 0.05 -3.10
C ALA A 51 12.79 -1.18 -2.27
N PRO A 52 13.23 -2.40 -2.61
CA PRO A 52 14.23 -2.76 -3.63
C PRO A 52 13.67 -2.88 -5.07
N GLY A 53 12.44 -2.45 -5.34
CA GLY A 53 11.78 -2.45 -6.65
C GLY A 53 10.77 -3.59 -6.86
N SER A 54 10.26 -4.20 -5.78
CA SER A 54 9.40 -5.40 -5.89
C SER A 54 7.95 -5.09 -6.27
N TRP A 55 7.46 -3.89 -5.97
CA TRP A 55 6.15 -3.42 -6.43
C TRP A 55 6.26 -2.92 -7.87
N SER A 56 7.32 -2.17 -8.23
CA SER A 56 7.69 -1.87 -9.63
C SER A 56 7.76 -3.11 -10.52
N GLN A 57 8.37 -4.21 -10.05
CA GLN A 57 8.38 -5.48 -10.80
C GLN A 57 6.96 -6.04 -11.03
N VAL A 58 6.07 -5.95 -10.04
CA VAL A 58 4.68 -6.42 -10.18
C VAL A 58 3.95 -5.54 -11.21
N LEU A 59 4.05 -4.21 -11.08
CA LEU A 59 3.48 -3.25 -12.02
C LEU A 59 3.97 -3.51 -13.45
N SER A 60 5.28 -3.62 -13.65
CA SER A 60 5.90 -3.90 -14.96
C SER A 60 5.44 -5.22 -15.59
N ARG A 61 5.13 -6.25 -14.80
CA ARG A 61 4.61 -7.54 -15.31
C ARG A 61 3.09 -7.53 -15.59
N HIS A 62 2.30 -6.66 -14.95
CA HIS A 62 0.83 -6.68 -15.05
C HIS A 62 0.27 -5.54 -15.92
N LEU A 63 0.89 -4.37 -15.89
CA LEU A 63 0.56 -3.26 -16.78
C LEU A 63 1.29 -3.48 -18.11
N ARG A 64 0.52 -3.74 -19.18
CA ARG A 64 1.04 -3.96 -20.55
C ARG A 64 1.49 -2.66 -21.21
N THR A 65 2.41 -1.96 -20.57
CA THR A 65 2.96 -0.68 -21.02
C THR A 65 4.48 -0.75 -20.95
N GLY A 66 5.16 -0.38 -22.03
CA GLY A 66 6.63 -0.22 -22.09
C GLY A 66 7.10 1.01 -21.30
N LEU A 67 6.66 1.13 -20.06
CA LEU A 67 6.99 2.19 -19.12
C LEU A 67 8.30 1.81 -18.42
N HIS A 68 9.39 2.48 -18.80
CA HIS A 68 10.72 2.24 -18.26
C HIS A 68 11.11 3.13 -17.07
N ASP A 69 10.27 4.12 -16.74
CA ASP A 69 10.57 5.13 -15.72
C ASP A 69 9.68 4.94 -14.48
N LEU A 70 10.31 4.57 -13.35
CA LEU A 70 9.69 4.46 -12.02
C LEU A 70 10.72 4.91 -10.97
N ASP A 71 10.53 6.10 -10.42
CA ASP A 71 11.46 6.74 -9.47
C ASP A 71 11.26 6.32 -8.01
N GLU A 72 12.30 6.51 -7.17
CA GLU A 72 12.41 5.96 -5.81
C GLU A 72 12.67 7.03 -4.72
N TYR A 73 12.02 6.96 -3.55
CA TYR A 73 12.27 7.87 -2.40
C TYR A 73 11.80 7.32 -1.02
N ILE A 74 12.35 7.77 0.13
CA ILE A 74 12.24 7.13 1.49
C ILE A 74 11.93 8.18 2.61
N GLN A 75 11.17 7.97 3.72
CA GLN A 75 9.91 7.22 4.02
C GLN A 75 9.14 7.91 5.19
N ALA A 76 7.98 7.40 5.66
CA ALA A 76 7.12 7.87 6.80
C ALA A 76 6.54 9.30 6.71
N GLN A 77 7.36 10.35 6.79
CA GLN A 77 7.00 11.70 6.27
C GLN A 77 6.48 11.59 4.83
N LEU A 78 6.98 10.59 4.11
CA LEU A 78 6.48 10.22 2.80
C LEU A 78 5.04 9.77 2.72
N LEU A 79 4.32 9.31 3.75
CA LEU A 79 2.90 9.02 3.49
C LEU A 79 2.14 10.31 3.14
N LEU A 80 2.52 11.40 3.80
CA LEU A 80 1.90 12.70 3.65
C LEU A 80 2.47 13.49 2.47
N ALA A 81 3.79 13.43 2.27
CA ALA A 81 4.40 13.96 1.05
C ALA A 81 3.99 13.16 -0.20
N ALA A 82 3.81 11.83 -0.11
CA ALA A 82 3.26 11.02 -1.20
C ALA A 82 1.79 11.34 -1.44
N LEU A 83 0.98 11.60 -0.41
CA LEU A 83 -0.39 12.08 -0.60
C LEU A 83 -0.37 13.45 -1.32
N ASN A 84 0.56 14.34 -0.97
CA ASN A 84 0.73 15.63 -1.66
C ASN A 84 1.18 15.46 -3.12
N ILE A 85 2.16 14.61 -3.40
CA ILE A 85 2.53 14.26 -4.80
C ILE A 85 1.34 13.61 -5.52
N THR A 86 0.55 12.78 -4.81
CA THR A 86 -0.66 12.15 -5.34
C THR A 86 -1.72 13.19 -5.69
N THR A 87 -1.90 14.27 -4.92
CA THR A 87 -2.89 15.30 -5.27
C THR A 87 -2.50 16.10 -6.53
N HIS A 88 -1.20 16.19 -6.85
CA HIS A 88 -0.70 16.76 -8.10
C HIS A 88 -0.74 15.78 -9.29
N VAL A 89 -0.46 14.50 -9.07
CA VAL A 89 -0.22 13.50 -10.14
C VAL A 89 -1.43 12.60 -10.43
N LEU A 90 -2.28 12.33 -9.44
CA LEU A 90 -3.40 11.40 -9.57
C LEU A 90 -4.59 12.08 -10.27
N LYS A 91 -5.00 11.51 -11.41
CA LYS A 91 -6.24 11.93 -12.08
C LYS A 91 -7.46 11.78 -11.16
N LYS A 92 -8.48 12.62 -11.33
CA LYS A 92 -9.80 12.41 -10.72
C LYS A 92 -10.32 10.99 -11.03
N GLY A 93 -10.93 10.35 -10.04
CA GLY A 93 -11.34 8.95 -10.07
C GLY A 93 -10.19 7.92 -9.90
N GLY A 94 -8.95 8.36 -9.67
CA GLY A 94 -7.79 7.49 -9.47
C GLY A 94 -7.81 6.72 -8.14
N THR A 95 -6.87 5.77 -8.01
CA THR A 95 -6.69 4.93 -6.82
C THR A 95 -5.32 5.19 -6.21
N PHE A 96 -5.27 5.32 -4.88
CA PHE A 96 -4.06 5.44 -4.08
C PHE A 96 -3.96 4.24 -3.13
N VAL A 97 -2.79 3.62 -3.05
CA VAL A 97 -2.53 2.48 -2.16
C VAL A 97 -1.25 2.75 -1.40
N ALA A 98 -1.28 2.64 -0.08
CA ALA A 98 -0.10 2.89 0.73
C ALA A 98 -0.01 1.98 1.96
N LYS A 99 1.22 1.66 2.36
CA LYS A 99 1.49 0.97 3.63
C LYS A 99 1.26 1.92 4.80
N ILE A 100 0.60 1.40 5.84
CA ILE A 100 0.36 2.08 7.11
C ILE A 100 0.73 1.17 8.29
N PHE A 101 0.96 1.77 9.45
CA PHE A 101 1.05 1.05 10.72
C PHE A 101 -0.20 1.36 11.54
N ARG A 102 -0.91 0.34 12.01
CA ARG A 102 -2.16 0.47 12.78
C ARG A 102 -1.89 0.85 14.24
N GLY A 103 -1.36 2.06 14.43
CA GLY A 103 -1.15 2.70 15.73
C GLY A 103 -2.38 3.45 16.25
N LYS A 104 -2.20 4.23 17.32
CA LYS A 104 -3.29 4.99 18.00
C LYS A 104 -3.96 6.01 17.07
N ASP A 105 -3.17 6.65 16.20
CA ASP A 105 -3.60 7.81 15.41
C ASP A 105 -4.09 7.45 14.00
N VAL A 106 -4.16 6.16 13.67
CA VAL A 106 -4.58 5.67 12.34
C VAL A 106 -6.00 6.14 11.95
N THR A 107 -6.84 6.40 12.95
CA THR A 107 -8.21 6.88 12.78
C THR A 107 -8.26 8.32 12.25
N LEU A 108 -7.30 9.17 12.64
CA LEU A 108 -7.18 10.54 12.14
C LEU A 108 -6.75 10.53 10.66
N LEU A 109 -5.77 9.68 10.32
CA LEU A 109 -5.34 9.43 8.94
C LEU A 109 -6.52 9.00 8.04
N TYR A 110 -7.41 8.14 8.52
CA TYR A 110 -8.60 7.75 7.76
C TYR A 110 -9.59 8.90 7.55
N SER A 111 -9.82 9.73 8.57
CA SER A 111 -10.65 10.94 8.44
C SER A 111 -10.09 11.88 7.37
N GLN A 112 -8.77 12.06 7.36
CA GLN A 112 -8.06 12.94 6.41
C GLN A 112 -8.10 12.38 4.97
N LEU A 113 -7.88 11.08 4.79
CA LEU A 113 -7.99 10.43 3.47
C LEU A 113 -9.42 10.51 2.92
N ARG A 114 -10.46 10.46 3.78
CA ARG A 114 -11.86 10.60 3.34
C ARG A 114 -12.22 11.98 2.79
N LEU A 115 -11.44 13.03 3.06
CA LEU A 115 -11.63 14.35 2.43
C LEU A 115 -11.31 14.33 0.93
N PHE A 116 -10.49 13.37 0.48
CA PHE A 116 -9.99 13.26 -0.89
C PHE A 116 -10.46 11.99 -1.62
N PHE A 117 -11.02 11.02 -0.89
CA PHE A 117 -11.43 9.73 -1.43
C PHE A 117 -12.76 9.26 -0.80
N PRO A 118 -13.83 9.06 -1.58
CA PRO A 118 -15.12 8.60 -1.06
C PRO A 118 -15.06 7.17 -0.51
N ASP A 119 -14.18 6.33 -1.06
CA ASP A 119 -13.90 4.99 -0.55
C ASP A 119 -12.47 4.91 -0.01
N VAL A 120 -12.37 4.60 1.28
CA VAL A 120 -11.12 4.35 2.00
C VAL A 120 -11.31 3.04 2.77
N THR A 121 -10.49 2.05 2.44
CA THR A 121 -10.54 0.71 3.04
C THR A 121 -9.17 0.34 3.62
N CYS A 122 -9.14 -0.22 4.84
CA CYS A 122 -7.94 -0.81 5.42
C CYS A 122 -7.85 -2.30 5.01
N ALA A 123 -6.69 -2.73 4.55
CA ALA A 123 -6.45 -4.05 3.98
C ALA A 123 -5.23 -4.72 4.64
N LYS A 124 -5.33 -6.02 4.94
CA LYS A 124 -4.18 -6.83 5.39
C LYS A 124 -4.01 -8.06 4.49
N PRO A 125 -3.00 -8.06 3.60
CA PRO A 125 -2.65 -9.22 2.79
C PRO A 125 -2.16 -10.38 3.66
N ARG A 126 -2.53 -11.62 3.28
CA ARG A 126 -2.09 -12.85 3.97
C ARG A 126 -0.58 -13.06 3.94
N SER A 127 0.12 -12.45 2.97
CA SER A 127 1.59 -12.45 2.93
C SER A 127 2.26 -11.51 3.95
N SER A 128 1.48 -10.66 4.63
CA SER A 128 1.90 -9.91 5.83
C SER A 128 1.60 -10.72 7.09
N ARG A 129 2.59 -10.81 7.98
CA ARG A 129 2.48 -11.54 9.26
C ARG A 129 1.32 -11.05 10.10
N ASN A 130 0.60 -11.97 10.75
CA ASN A 130 -0.50 -11.61 11.63
C ASN A 130 0.02 -10.82 12.85
N SER A 131 1.17 -11.22 13.38
CA SER A 131 1.94 -10.53 14.43
C SER A 131 2.35 -9.08 14.11
N SER A 132 2.31 -8.65 12.84
CA SER A 132 2.65 -7.27 12.46
C SER A 132 1.45 -6.33 12.53
N ILE A 133 1.66 -5.12 13.07
CA ILE A 133 0.70 -3.99 12.99
C ILE A 133 0.67 -3.32 11.60
N GLU A 134 1.48 -3.80 10.65
CA GLU A 134 1.43 -3.38 9.25
C GLU A 134 0.06 -3.71 8.62
N ALA A 135 -0.51 -2.73 7.94
CA ALA A 135 -1.62 -2.88 7.02
C ALA A 135 -1.41 -1.97 5.81
N PHE A 136 -2.35 -1.98 4.89
CA PHE A 136 -2.37 -1.11 3.72
C PHE A 136 -3.68 -0.33 3.74
N VAL A 137 -3.65 0.94 3.34
CA VAL A 137 -4.86 1.68 3.02
C VAL A 137 -5.03 1.66 1.50
N VAL A 138 -6.25 1.40 1.06
CA VAL A 138 -6.67 1.40 -0.35
C VAL A 138 -7.75 2.47 -0.47
N CYS A 139 -7.41 3.56 -1.14
CA CYS A 139 -8.28 4.71 -1.35
C CYS A 139 -8.68 4.76 -2.83
N ARG A 140 -9.98 4.73 -3.13
CA ARG A 140 -10.50 4.68 -4.51
C ARG A 140 -11.34 5.90 -4.84
N GLY A 141 -11.29 6.33 -6.09
CA GLY A 141 -12.15 7.39 -6.62
C GLY A 141 -11.69 8.80 -6.24
N TYR A 142 -10.39 9.12 -6.40
CA TYR A 142 -9.81 10.42 -6.03
C TYR A 142 -10.69 11.60 -6.45
N SER A 143 -11.14 12.36 -5.47
CA SER A 143 -12.12 13.44 -5.57
C SER A 143 -11.74 14.54 -4.58
N PRO A 144 -10.76 15.41 -4.91
CA PRO A 144 -10.38 16.51 -4.04
C PRO A 144 -11.54 17.52 -3.89
N PRO A 145 -11.60 18.26 -2.77
CA PRO A 145 -12.56 19.33 -2.57
C PRO A 145 -12.53 20.38 -3.69
N GLU A 146 -13.67 21.04 -3.93
CA GLU A 146 -13.74 22.15 -4.88
C GLU A 146 -12.83 23.31 -4.42
N GLY A 147 -12.10 23.92 -5.35
CA GLY A 147 -11.11 24.95 -5.05
C GLY A 147 -9.80 24.45 -4.40
N PHE A 148 -9.64 23.15 -4.12
CA PHE A 148 -8.37 22.62 -3.60
C PHE A 148 -7.26 22.71 -4.65
N VAL A 149 -6.34 23.64 -4.45
CA VAL A 149 -5.07 23.73 -5.19
C VAL A 149 -4.01 22.99 -4.37
N PRO A 150 -3.38 21.93 -4.92
CA PRO A 150 -2.30 21.26 -4.21
C PRO A 150 -1.04 22.15 -4.22
N THR A 151 -0.33 22.21 -3.10
CA THR A 151 0.88 23.02 -2.92
C THR A 151 2.00 22.16 -2.35
N MET A 152 3.23 22.33 -2.83
CA MET A 152 4.38 21.55 -2.35
C MET A 152 5.05 22.17 -1.11
N ASP A 153 4.75 23.44 -0.82
CA ASP A 153 5.44 24.25 0.19
C ASP A 153 5.04 23.88 1.62
N ASN A 154 3.76 23.55 1.83
CA ASN A 154 3.25 23.00 3.09
C ASN A 154 2.86 21.54 2.88
N PRO A 155 3.27 20.60 3.76
CA PRO A 155 2.65 19.30 3.80
C PRO A 155 1.15 19.47 4.09
N LEU A 156 0.30 18.76 3.35
CA LEU A 156 -1.10 18.54 3.73
C LEU A 156 -1.17 18.28 5.24
N LEU A 157 -2.16 18.84 5.94
CA LEU A 157 -2.37 18.68 7.39
C LEU A 157 -1.44 19.46 8.33
N ASP A 158 -0.59 20.36 7.83
CA ASP A 158 -0.08 21.44 8.68
C ASP A 158 -1.30 22.22 9.25
N PRO A 159 -1.41 22.40 10.59
CA PRO A 159 -2.53 23.11 11.22
C PRO A 159 -2.82 24.49 10.65
N ASP A 160 -1.81 25.18 10.11
CA ASP A 160 -1.92 26.53 9.57
C ASP A 160 -2.20 26.55 8.05
N ALA A 161 -2.10 25.42 7.35
CA ALA A 161 -2.20 25.32 5.90
C ALA A 161 -3.64 25.27 5.33
N GLY A 162 -4.51 26.18 5.77
CA GLY A 162 -5.78 26.56 5.11
C GLY A 162 -6.93 25.53 5.13
N LEU A 163 -6.62 24.23 5.07
CA LEU A 163 -7.53 23.14 5.43
C LEU A 163 -7.65 23.12 6.94
N ALA A 164 -8.52 23.97 7.49
CA ALA A 164 -8.72 24.11 8.92
C ALA A 164 -9.21 22.80 9.55
N LEU A 165 -8.28 21.94 9.99
CA LEU A 165 -8.59 20.72 10.75
C LEU A 165 -9.35 21.03 12.04
N SER A 166 -9.13 22.24 12.59
CA SER A 166 -9.87 22.84 13.69
C SER A 166 -11.35 23.10 13.39
N GLN A 167 -11.77 23.13 12.12
CA GLN A 167 -13.16 23.31 11.68
C GLN A 167 -13.84 21.99 11.26
N LEU A 168 -13.17 20.83 11.38
CA LEU A 168 -13.78 19.52 11.10
C LEU A 168 -14.86 19.16 12.14
N SER A 169 -16.06 19.67 11.91
CA SER A 169 -17.27 19.39 12.70
C SER A 169 -17.84 18.01 12.34
N GLY A 170 -17.46 17.00 13.12
CA GLY A 170 -17.92 15.64 12.97
C GLY A 170 -17.18 14.68 13.91
N PRO A 171 -17.49 13.38 13.89
CA PRO A 171 -16.72 12.40 14.67
C PRO A 171 -15.29 12.34 14.13
N SER A 172 -14.35 12.96 14.85
CA SER A 172 -12.91 12.99 14.49
C SER A 172 -12.27 11.59 14.39
N ARG A 173 -13.01 10.56 14.81
CA ARG A 173 -12.69 9.14 14.73
C ARG A 173 -13.57 8.44 13.70
N VAL A 174 -13.14 8.41 12.44
CA VAL A 174 -13.75 7.59 11.38
C VAL A 174 -13.25 6.15 11.42
N ILE A 175 -14.18 5.19 11.54
CA ILE A 175 -13.89 3.77 11.31
C ILE A 175 -14.02 3.47 9.81
N VAL A 176 -13.00 2.85 9.23
CA VAL A 176 -13.01 2.34 7.85
C VAL A 176 -13.16 0.81 7.84
N PRO A 177 -13.70 0.21 6.76
CA PRO A 177 -13.74 -1.24 6.62
C PRO A 177 -12.35 -1.86 6.73
N PHE A 178 -12.26 -3.03 7.38
CA PHE A 178 -11.03 -3.83 7.44
C PHE A 178 -11.20 -5.13 6.66
N VAL A 179 -10.30 -5.38 5.70
CA VAL A 179 -10.43 -6.46 4.71
C VAL A 179 -9.17 -7.33 4.68
N ALA A 180 -9.33 -8.63 4.95
CA ALA A 180 -8.27 -9.60 4.68
C ALA A 180 -8.15 -9.84 3.17
N CYS A 181 -6.92 -9.92 2.64
CA CYS A 181 -6.65 -10.05 1.21
C CYS A 181 -5.81 -11.30 0.89
N GLY A 182 -6.13 -11.97 -0.21
CA GLY A 182 -5.57 -13.28 -0.59
C GLY A 182 -6.42 -14.47 -0.12
N ASP A 183 -6.09 -15.64 -0.65
CA ASP A 183 -6.86 -16.89 -0.45
C ASP A 183 -6.85 -17.40 1.00
N LEU A 184 -7.96 -18.01 1.43
CA LEU A 184 -8.11 -18.68 2.72
C LEU A 184 -7.29 -19.98 2.82
N SER A 185 -6.95 -20.64 1.70
CA SER A 185 -6.14 -21.87 1.69
C SER A 185 -4.62 -21.66 1.68
N ALA A 186 -4.15 -20.46 1.31
CA ALA A 186 -2.73 -20.20 1.10
C ALA A 186 -1.86 -20.32 2.38
N TYR A 187 -0.53 -20.28 2.24
CA TYR A 187 0.36 -20.46 3.37
C TYR A 187 0.17 -19.42 4.51
N ASP A 188 0.40 -19.86 5.74
CA ASP A 188 0.39 -19.04 6.95
C ASP A 188 1.75 -18.32 7.08
N PRO A 189 1.78 -16.97 7.10
CA PRO A 189 3.03 -16.18 7.13
C PRO A 189 3.78 -16.28 8.46
N ASP A 190 3.16 -16.80 9.53
CA ASP A 190 3.78 -17.00 10.83
C ASP A 190 4.22 -18.48 11.04
N ARG A 191 4.01 -19.38 10.05
CA ARG A 191 4.48 -20.79 10.09
C ARG A 191 5.73 -21.04 9.23
N THR A 192 6.48 -22.08 9.63
CA THR A 192 7.58 -22.64 8.85
C THR A 192 7.13 -23.94 8.19
N TYR A 193 7.40 -24.08 6.89
CA TYR A 193 7.03 -25.25 6.08
C TYR A 193 8.28 -26.01 5.63
N PRO A 194 8.26 -27.36 5.61
CA PRO A 194 9.42 -28.16 5.20
C PRO A 194 9.89 -27.83 3.77
N LEU A 195 11.15 -28.17 3.47
CA LEU A 195 11.67 -28.13 2.10
C LEU A 195 11.18 -29.37 1.35
N GLN A 196 10.36 -29.19 0.30
CA GLN A 196 10.21 -30.19 -0.73
C GLN A 196 11.48 -30.19 -1.57
N VAL A 197 12.43 -31.04 -1.19
CA VAL A 197 13.57 -31.36 -2.05
C VAL A 197 13.05 -32.35 -3.09
N LEU A 198 12.78 -31.86 -4.30
CA LEU A 198 12.68 -32.73 -5.46
C LEU A 198 14.06 -33.38 -5.64
N GLY A 199 14.11 -34.70 -5.47
CA GLY A 199 15.30 -35.53 -5.69
C GLY A 199 15.47 -35.89 -7.15
#